data_AF-A0A535FCD1-F1
#
_entry.id   AF-A0A535FCD1-F1
#
_cell.length_a   1.000
_cell.length_b   1.000
_cell.length_c   1.000
_cell.angle_alpha   90.00
_cell.angle_beta   90.00
_cell.angle_gamma   90.00
#
_symmetry.space_group_name_H-M   'P 1'
#
loop_
_entity.id
_entity.type
_entity.pdbx_description
1 polymer ?
#
loop_
_entity_poly.entity_id
_entity_poly.type
_entity_poly.pdbx_seq_one_letter_code
_entity_poly.pdbx_strand_id
1 'polypeptide(L)'
;MLADVTMLRYWKSEHDEGTCEDACDAHIEDGLFAVADGAGSTLFSDAWATLLVKHFMHVPLMNSDPFEVEWWLREAQREFKKTIPMPENMPWNALQKMQSQGSHATLATLRVSAYGTEQVTAELLAFGDSCIFVCQPSSEQIFSFPLKHADDFVRAPICLPSKSGLFNRYFHRCQVATVELKVGDVVVIATDAVARWIMSNQDQKKALQEVAQQSTSSWPSFIHACRNRQEMVDDDSTALILTLSSDSADRDTLPLGTTVDHSPQVREQRVKDFKQAQQEHNQEQIALSIGDGKDLHTAGLDINQDIKEYARRVSDALREVLAILRQEANNQEIRAIMTAAWQKQARLLYAEPCAANLRTTLKRLGVLLDPVITSPTPTVEELPRHDDEPTMLNTNMMRFDNREIPWLPQVRNEEGTSQDA
;
A
#
# COMPACT_ATOMS: atom_id res chain seq x y z
N MET A 1 3.05 28.95 -8.44
CA MET A 1 2.60 28.61 -7.08
C MET A 1 3.84 28.29 -6.28
N LEU A 2 3.99 28.88 -5.11
CA LEU A 2 5.07 28.59 -4.17
C LEU A 2 4.55 27.71 -3.05
N ALA A 3 5.45 26.98 -2.42
CA ALA A 3 5.15 26.12 -1.29
C ALA A 3 6.13 26.41 -0.15
N ASP A 4 5.59 26.43 1.06
CA ASP A 4 6.33 26.37 2.30
C ASP A 4 6.04 25.03 2.98
N VAL A 5 7.08 24.41 3.55
CA VAL A 5 6.95 23.13 4.25
C VAL A 5 7.52 23.22 5.64
N THR A 6 6.71 22.86 6.62
CA THR A 6 7.14 22.67 8.00
C THR A 6 7.03 21.19 8.38
N MET A 7 8.13 20.58 8.80
CA MET A 7 8.17 19.20 9.32
C MET A 7 8.32 19.23 10.84
N LEU A 8 7.36 18.60 11.53
CA LEU A 8 7.26 18.56 12.98
C LEU A 8 7.29 17.12 13.44
N ARG A 9 8.17 16.81 14.39
CA ARG A 9 8.30 15.49 14.99
C ARG A 9 8.46 15.65 16.49
N TYR A 10 7.75 14.82 17.24
CA TYR A 10 7.93 14.67 18.68
C TYR A 10 7.67 13.22 19.05
N TRP A 11 8.45 12.68 19.98
CA TRP A 11 8.44 11.25 20.28
C TRP A 11 7.55 10.93 21.49
N LYS A 12 7.20 9.65 21.66
CA LYS A 12 6.53 9.17 22.87
C LYS A 12 7.46 9.28 24.10
N SER A 13 6.88 9.33 25.31
CA SER A 13 7.64 9.66 26.53
C SER A 13 8.81 8.70 26.85
N GLU A 14 8.77 7.46 26.36
CA GLU A 14 9.81 6.45 26.55
C GLU A 14 10.87 6.43 25.43
N HIS A 15 10.69 7.26 24.41
CA HIS A 15 11.60 7.43 23.28
C HIS A 15 12.39 8.75 23.39
N ASP A 16 13.30 8.94 22.45
CA ASP A 16 14.05 10.14 22.15
C ASP A 16 14.05 10.38 20.63
N GLU A 17 14.70 11.45 20.18
CA GLU A 17 14.81 11.76 18.74
C GLU A 17 15.37 10.60 17.91
N GLY A 18 16.29 9.80 18.49
CA GLY A 18 16.95 8.69 17.81
C GLY A 18 16.15 7.39 17.80
N THR A 19 15.05 7.33 18.57
CA THR A 19 14.18 6.14 18.69
C THR A 19 12.76 6.39 18.19
N CYS A 20 12.48 7.60 17.70
CA CYS A 20 11.23 7.91 17.01
C CYS A 20 11.05 7.02 15.77
N GLU A 21 9.94 6.31 15.72
CA GLU A 21 9.59 5.31 14.70
C GLU A 21 8.89 5.93 13.49
N ASP A 22 8.43 7.19 13.63
CA ASP A 22 7.89 7.99 12.54
C ASP A 22 8.97 8.56 11.63
N ALA A 23 8.64 8.76 10.36
CA ALA A 23 9.46 9.46 9.39
C ALA A 23 8.63 10.41 8.51
N CYS A 24 9.22 11.52 8.09
CA CYS A 24 8.65 12.42 7.11
C CYS A 24 9.74 13.04 6.25
N ASP A 25 9.41 13.40 5.01
CA ASP A 25 10.31 14.12 4.11
C ASP A 25 9.53 14.87 3.02
N ALA A 26 10.17 15.85 2.40
CA ALA A 26 9.58 16.70 1.37
C ALA A 26 10.60 17.11 0.32
N HIS A 27 10.24 16.96 -0.96
CA HIS A 27 10.95 17.52 -2.10
C HIS A 27 10.02 18.51 -2.81
N ILE A 28 10.08 19.78 -2.42
CA ILE A 28 9.17 20.82 -2.93
C ILE A 28 9.30 20.98 -4.44
N GLU A 29 10.54 21.01 -4.97
CA GLU A 29 10.83 21.20 -6.40
C GLU A 29 10.39 20.02 -7.29
N ASP A 30 10.15 18.85 -6.69
CA ASP A 30 9.59 17.68 -7.36
C ASP A 30 8.08 17.50 -7.06
N GLY A 31 7.54 18.27 -6.12
CA GLY A 31 6.16 18.19 -5.66
C GLY A 31 5.86 16.88 -4.93
N LEU A 32 6.80 16.37 -4.12
CA LEU A 32 6.70 15.11 -3.39
C LEU A 32 6.73 15.33 -1.88
N PHE A 33 5.80 14.71 -1.16
CA PHE A 33 5.69 14.80 0.29
C PHE A 33 5.27 13.45 0.85
N ALA A 34 5.87 13.02 1.96
CA ALA A 34 5.55 11.73 2.56
C ALA A 34 5.68 11.75 4.08
N VAL A 35 4.83 10.96 4.72
CA VAL A 35 4.89 10.61 6.15
C VAL A 35 4.68 9.11 6.28
N ALA A 36 5.40 8.49 7.20
CA ALA A 36 5.26 7.09 7.57
C ALA A 36 5.35 6.96 9.09
N ASP A 37 4.54 6.06 9.64
CA ASP A 37 4.58 5.61 11.03
C ASP A 37 5.06 4.15 11.06
N GLY A 38 6.15 3.89 11.77
CA GLY A 38 6.70 2.57 11.98
C GLY A 38 6.01 1.83 13.13
N ALA A 39 5.45 0.65 12.85
CA ALA A 39 4.71 -0.11 13.86
C ALA A 39 5.61 -0.59 15.02
N GLY A 40 5.48 0.07 16.18
CA GLY A 40 6.33 -0.14 17.37
C GLY A 40 6.29 -1.51 18.04
N SER A 41 5.44 -2.42 17.56
CA SER A 41 5.48 -3.84 17.96
C SER A 41 6.61 -4.64 17.29
N THR A 42 7.28 -4.05 16.29
CA THR A 42 8.29 -4.71 15.46
C THR A 42 9.69 -4.15 15.66
N LEU A 43 10.71 -4.83 15.11
CA LEU A 43 12.10 -4.36 15.21
C LEU A 43 12.44 -3.47 14.03
N PHE A 44 13.20 -2.41 14.26
CA PHE A 44 13.68 -1.49 13.21
C PHE A 44 12.55 -0.84 12.41
N SER A 45 11.42 -0.55 13.07
CA SER A 45 10.25 0.16 12.52
C SER A 45 10.65 1.54 12.02
N ASP A 46 11.44 2.27 12.82
CA ASP A 46 12.07 3.55 12.52
C ASP A 46 12.86 3.52 11.20
N ALA A 47 13.73 2.51 11.05
CA ALA A 47 14.57 2.37 9.87
C ALA A 47 13.75 2.01 8.64
N TRP A 48 12.66 1.25 8.81
CA TRP A 48 11.78 0.88 7.72
C TRP A 48 10.90 2.06 7.26
N ALA A 49 10.28 2.79 8.19
CA ALA A 49 9.52 4.00 7.89
C ALA A 49 10.39 5.05 7.19
N THR A 50 11.60 5.30 7.72
CA THR A 50 12.60 6.19 7.11
C THR A 50 12.95 5.75 5.69
N LEU A 51 13.13 4.45 5.47
CA LEU A 51 13.49 3.94 4.16
C LEU A 51 12.35 4.07 3.15
N LEU A 52 11.10 3.82 3.55
CA LEU A 52 9.94 3.99 2.67
C LEU A 52 9.79 5.45 2.21
N VAL A 53 9.90 6.40 3.14
CA VAL A 53 9.84 7.84 2.86
C VAL A 53 10.96 8.25 1.89
N LYS A 54 12.20 7.86 2.19
CA LYS A 54 13.34 8.14 1.31
C LYS A 54 13.18 7.48 -0.05
N HIS A 55 12.70 6.25 -0.11
CA HIS A 55 12.48 5.56 -1.37
C HIS A 55 11.45 6.29 -2.22
N PHE A 56 10.36 6.79 -1.62
CA PHE A 56 9.36 7.60 -2.32
C PHE A 56 9.95 8.91 -2.89
N MET A 57 10.85 9.58 -2.18
CA MET A 57 11.50 10.80 -2.70
C MET A 57 12.37 10.52 -3.93
N HIS A 58 13.01 9.35 -4.01
CA HIS A 58 13.90 9.00 -5.13
C HIS A 58 13.17 8.30 -6.28
N VAL A 59 12.20 7.46 -5.96
CA VAL A 59 11.38 6.68 -6.88
C VAL A 59 9.94 6.81 -6.37
N PRO A 60 9.17 7.80 -6.83
CA PRO A 60 7.83 8.01 -6.29
C PRO A 60 6.86 6.93 -6.77
N LEU A 61 6.02 6.42 -5.88
CA LEU A 61 4.96 5.49 -6.27
C LEU A 61 3.93 6.23 -7.14
N MET A 62 3.73 5.75 -8.37
CA MET A 62 2.98 6.48 -9.39
C MET A 62 1.47 6.24 -9.35
N ASN A 63 1.02 5.09 -8.82
CA ASN A 63 -0.38 4.67 -8.74
C ASN A 63 -0.55 3.42 -7.85
N SER A 64 -1.77 2.89 -7.81
CA SER A 64 -2.17 1.74 -6.99
C SER A 64 -2.22 0.39 -7.72
N ASP A 65 -1.67 0.27 -8.93
CA ASP A 65 -1.60 -1.03 -9.61
C ASP A 65 -0.83 -2.03 -8.72
N PRO A 66 -1.37 -3.23 -8.46
CA PRO A 66 -0.79 -4.15 -7.48
C PRO A 66 0.61 -4.66 -7.86
N PHE A 67 0.94 -4.70 -9.15
CA PHE A 67 2.28 -5.09 -9.60
C PHE A 67 3.23 -3.90 -9.57
N GLU A 68 2.74 -2.68 -9.80
CA GLU A 68 3.49 -1.44 -9.62
C GLU A 68 3.93 -1.25 -8.17
N VAL A 69 2.98 -1.33 -7.24
CA VAL A 69 3.24 -1.25 -5.79
C VAL A 69 4.25 -2.31 -5.36
N GLU A 70 4.13 -3.53 -5.88
CA GLU A 70 5.06 -4.59 -5.52
C GLU A 70 6.47 -4.38 -6.08
N TRP A 71 6.57 -3.94 -7.34
CA TRP A 71 7.86 -3.62 -7.95
C TRP A 71 8.58 -2.57 -7.11
N TRP A 72 7.88 -1.47 -6.81
CA TRP A 72 8.35 -0.39 -5.95
C TRP A 72 8.78 -0.91 -4.58
N LEU A 73 7.90 -1.66 -3.90
CA LEU A 73 8.18 -2.16 -2.56
C LEU A 73 9.36 -3.14 -2.51
N ARG A 74 9.56 -3.97 -3.54
CA ARG A 74 10.68 -4.92 -3.59
C ARG A 74 12.03 -4.22 -3.63
N GLU A 75 12.11 -3.03 -4.21
CA GLU A 75 13.32 -2.21 -4.18
C GLU A 75 13.59 -1.72 -2.76
N ALA A 76 12.59 -1.13 -2.10
CA ALA A 76 12.69 -0.73 -0.70
C ALA A 76 13.10 -1.89 0.21
N GLN A 77 12.46 -3.06 0.07
CA GLN A 77 12.77 -4.26 0.88
C GLN A 77 14.21 -4.77 0.65
N ARG A 78 14.72 -4.65 -0.59
CA ARG A 78 16.09 -5.04 -0.91
C ARG A 78 17.10 -4.11 -0.26
N GLU A 79 16.85 -2.81 -0.27
CA GLU A 79 17.70 -1.84 0.41
C GLU A 79 17.64 -2.01 1.92
N PHE A 80 16.46 -2.19 2.50
CA PHE A 80 16.29 -2.43 3.94
C PHE A 80 17.09 -3.64 4.44
N LYS A 81 17.12 -4.72 3.66
CA LYS A 81 17.91 -5.90 3.99
C LYS A 81 19.42 -5.61 4.08
N LYS A 82 19.92 -4.60 3.35
CA LYS A 82 21.33 -4.19 3.39
C LYS A 82 21.65 -3.27 4.58
N THR A 83 20.66 -2.56 5.11
CA THR A 83 20.85 -1.57 6.18
C THR A 83 20.75 -2.17 7.58
N ILE A 84 20.01 -3.27 7.75
CA ILE A 84 19.86 -3.94 9.05
C ILE A 84 21.09 -4.76 9.45
N PRO A 85 21.39 -4.91 10.75
CA PRO A 85 22.49 -5.73 11.23
C PRO A 85 22.44 -7.16 10.71
N MET A 86 23.61 -7.73 10.44
CA MET A 86 23.71 -9.13 10.05
C MET A 86 23.14 -10.04 11.14
N PRO A 87 22.42 -11.12 10.78
CA PRO A 87 21.84 -12.08 11.73
C PRO A 87 22.80 -12.58 12.82
N GLU A 88 24.08 -12.73 12.47
CA GLU A 88 25.15 -13.21 13.34
C GLU A 88 25.46 -12.26 14.52
N ASN A 89 25.11 -10.99 14.39
CA ASN A 89 25.35 -9.96 15.40
C ASN A 89 24.11 -9.65 16.25
N MET A 90 23.03 -10.44 16.11
CA MET A 90 21.75 -10.17 16.74
C MET A 90 21.46 -11.16 17.88
N PRO A 91 20.95 -10.70 19.03
CA PRO A 91 20.41 -11.59 20.06
C PRO A 91 19.35 -12.53 19.48
N TRP A 92 19.32 -13.80 19.92
CA TRP A 92 18.45 -14.84 19.36
C TRP A 92 16.96 -14.45 19.31
N ASN A 93 16.45 -13.81 20.37
CA ASN A 93 15.06 -13.33 20.44
C ASN A 93 14.77 -12.24 19.39
N ALA A 94 15.69 -11.31 19.19
CA ALA A 94 15.57 -10.27 18.17
C ALA A 94 15.66 -10.88 16.76
N LEU A 95 16.56 -11.85 16.57
CA LEU A 95 16.67 -12.60 15.32
C LEU A 95 15.36 -13.33 15.00
N GLN A 96 14.74 -13.99 15.98
CA GLN A 96 13.47 -14.69 15.78
C GLN A 96 12.32 -13.74 15.43
N LYS A 97 12.21 -12.58 16.10
CA LYS A 97 11.21 -11.55 15.77
C LYS A 97 11.43 -10.99 14.37
N MET A 98 12.67 -10.60 14.03
CA MET A 98 13.01 -10.15 12.68
C MET A 98 12.73 -11.23 11.63
N GLN A 99 13.01 -12.51 11.93
CA GLN A 99 12.79 -13.63 11.02
C GLN A 99 11.31 -14.00 10.85
N SER A 100 10.47 -13.82 11.84
CA SER A 100 9.05 -14.19 11.77
C SER A 100 8.14 -13.03 11.36
N GLN A 101 8.37 -11.83 11.91
CA GLN A 101 7.45 -10.69 11.80
C GLN A 101 7.93 -9.62 10.82
N GLY A 102 9.25 -9.42 10.70
CA GLY A 102 9.78 -8.26 9.98
C GLY A 102 9.40 -6.94 10.64
N SER A 103 9.56 -5.85 9.89
CA SER A 103 9.15 -4.49 10.27
C SER A 103 7.95 -4.10 9.42
N HIS A 104 7.08 -3.24 9.95
CA HIS A 104 5.90 -2.76 9.25
C HIS A 104 5.79 -1.25 9.44
N ALA A 105 5.32 -0.55 8.41
CA ALA A 105 5.09 0.89 8.51
C ALA A 105 3.91 1.31 7.62
N THR A 106 3.20 2.34 8.07
CA THR A 106 2.24 3.08 7.24
C THR A 106 2.99 3.93 6.22
N LEU A 107 2.29 4.47 5.23
CA LEU A 107 2.85 5.43 4.29
C LEU A 107 1.71 6.28 3.72
N ALA A 108 1.74 7.58 3.95
CA ALA A 108 0.85 8.56 3.34
C ALA A 108 1.68 9.52 2.48
N THR A 109 1.31 9.67 1.21
CA THR A 109 2.05 10.49 0.26
C THR A 109 1.15 11.46 -0.49
N LEU A 110 1.72 12.60 -0.83
CA LEU A 110 1.15 13.57 -1.75
C LEU A 110 2.14 13.80 -2.89
N ARG A 111 1.66 13.70 -4.12
CA ARG A 111 2.41 14.02 -5.33
C ARG A 111 1.64 15.03 -6.16
N VAL A 112 2.28 16.12 -6.56
CA VAL A 112 1.71 17.05 -7.53
C VAL A 112 1.85 16.47 -8.93
N SER A 113 0.72 16.14 -9.56
CA SER A 113 0.67 15.46 -10.87
C SER A 113 0.33 16.40 -12.04
N ALA A 114 -0.17 17.61 -11.79
CA ALA A 114 -0.41 18.58 -12.87
C ALA A 114 -0.51 20.03 -12.39
N TYR A 115 -0.17 20.95 -13.29
CA TYR A 115 -0.40 22.39 -13.15
C TYR A 115 -1.60 22.84 -13.98
N GLY A 116 -2.58 23.45 -13.31
CA GLY A 116 -3.61 24.28 -13.93
C GLY A 116 -3.26 25.77 -13.85
N THR A 117 -4.15 26.63 -14.35
CA THR A 117 -3.94 28.09 -14.36
C THR A 117 -3.93 28.71 -12.96
N GLU A 118 -4.81 28.25 -12.07
CA GLU A 118 -4.98 28.79 -10.70
C GLU A 118 -4.89 27.72 -9.61
N GLN A 119 -4.66 26.47 -10.00
CA GLN A 119 -4.68 25.31 -9.10
C GLN A 119 -3.69 24.25 -9.56
N VAL A 120 -3.31 23.36 -8.65
CA VAL A 120 -2.54 22.15 -8.95
C VAL A 120 -3.38 20.92 -8.66
N THR A 121 -3.18 19.86 -9.44
CA THR A 121 -3.74 18.54 -9.15
C THR A 121 -2.71 17.77 -8.34
N ALA A 122 -3.12 17.25 -7.19
CA ALA A 122 -2.31 16.38 -6.36
C ALA A 122 -2.98 15.01 -6.20
N GLU A 123 -2.16 13.97 -6.31
CA GLU A 123 -2.56 12.59 -6.06
C GLU A 123 -2.07 12.15 -4.70
N LEU A 124 -2.98 11.53 -3.96
CA LEU A 124 -2.77 11.05 -2.61
C LEU A 124 -2.75 9.53 -2.64
N LEU A 125 -1.72 8.93 -2.06
CA LEU A 125 -1.60 7.48 -1.89
C LEU A 125 -1.41 7.16 -0.42
N ALA A 126 -2.12 6.15 0.10
CA ALA A 126 -1.97 5.75 1.49
C ALA A 126 -1.98 4.23 1.71
N PHE A 127 -1.14 3.79 2.63
CA PHE A 127 -1.14 2.47 3.27
C PHE A 127 -1.19 2.68 4.79
N GLY A 128 -2.12 2.00 5.46
CA GLY A 128 -2.36 2.19 6.89
C GLY A 128 -3.24 3.40 7.20
N ASP A 129 -2.94 4.07 8.31
CA ASP A 129 -3.78 5.08 8.98
C ASP A 129 -3.07 6.44 9.20
N SER A 130 -1.83 6.61 8.74
CA SER A 130 -1.31 7.96 8.48
C SER A 130 -2.25 8.70 7.52
N CYS A 131 -2.60 9.94 7.86
CA CYS A 131 -3.64 10.69 7.17
C CYS A 131 -3.12 11.98 6.52
N ILE A 132 -3.81 12.38 5.46
CA ILE A 132 -3.65 13.63 4.73
C ILE A 132 -4.95 14.41 4.91
N PHE A 133 -4.81 15.65 5.35
CA PHE A 133 -5.90 16.59 5.51
C PHE A 133 -5.70 17.80 4.61
N VAL A 134 -6.76 18.28 3.99
CA VAL A 134 -6.74 19.53 3.20
C VAL A 134 -7.76 20.49 3.78
N CYS A 135 -7.31 21.69 4.12
CA CYS A 135 -8.15 22.78 4.61
C CYS A 135 -8.08 23.95 3.63
N GLN A 136 -9.22 24.26 3.02
CA GLN A 136 -9.39 25.45 2.21
C GLN A 136 -9.87 26.60 3.10
N PRO A 137 -9.30 27.83 3.00
CA PRO A 137 -9.69 28.95 3.87
C PRO A 137 -11.20 29.25 3.87
N SER A 138 -11.85 29.11 2.71
CA SER A 138 -13.28 29.38 2.50
C SER A 138 -14.21 28.24 2.91
N SER A 139 -13.68 27.05 3.23
CA SER A 139 -14.47 25.88 3.61
C SER A 139 -14.52 25.73 5.13
N GLU A 140 -15.69 25.41 5.69
CA GLU A 140 -15.84 25.02 7.09
C GLU A 140 -15.52 23.53 7.32
N GLN A 141 -15.46 22.73 6.25
CA GLN A 141 -15.10 21.33 6.30
C GLN A 141 -13.66 21.12 5.85
N ILE A 142 -12.97 20.21 6.53
CA ILE A 142 -11.69 19.68 6.06
C ILE A 142 -11.92 18.44 5.21
N PHE A 143 -11.10 18.24 4.20
CA PHE A 143 -10.97 16.94 3.54
C PHE A 143 -10.02 16.06 4.35
N SER A 144 -10.33 14.77 4.48
CA SER A 144 -9.46 13.79 5.13
C SER A 144 -9.33 12.50 4.31
N PHE A 145 -8.15 11.90 4.37
CA PHE A 145 -7.80 10.67 3.65
C PHE A 145 -6.64 9.95 4.38
N PRO A 146 -6.58 8.61 4.43
CA PRO A 146 -7.59 7.67 3.97
C PRO A 146 -8.78 7.54 4.92
N LEU A 147 -8.59 7.86 6.21
CA LEU A 147 -9.64 7.72 7.21
C LEU A 147 -10.56 8.95 7.22
N LYS A 148 -11.81 8.73 7.65
CA LYS A 148 -12.85 9.77 7.69
C LYS A 148 -13.34 10.08 9.10
N HIS A 149 -13.21 9.11 10.00
CA HIS A 149 -13.71 9.22 11.37
C HIS A 149 -12.66 8.77 12.37
N ALA A 150 -12.65 9.40 13.55
CA ALA A 150 -11.73 9.03 14.63
C ALA A 150 -11.88 7.58 15.10
N ASP A 151 -13.07 6.98 14.96
CA ASP A 151 -13.33 5.59 15.32
C ASP A 151 -12.65 4.59 14.35
N ASP A 152 -12.21 5.03 13.17
CA ASP A 152 -11.54 4.17 12.20
C ASP A 152 -10.15 3.72 12.70
N PHE A 153 -9.50 4.51 13.57
CA PHE A 153 -8.20 4.21 14.19
C PHE A 153 -8.26 3.05 15.19
N VAL A 154 -9.46 2.54 15.54
CA VAL A 154 -9.57 1.34 16.39
C VAL A 154 -9.12 0.07 15.66
N ARG A 155 -9.13 0.09 14.32
CA ARG A 155 -8.72 -1.05 13.50
C ARG A 155 -7.22 -1.01 13.26
N ALA A 156 -6.56 -2.15 13.40
CA ALA A 156 -5.15 -2.26 13.07
C ALA A 156 -4.90 -1.87 11.59
N PRO A 157 -3.95 -0.97 11.30
CA PRO A 157 -3.68 -0.52 9.95
C PRO A 157 -3.08 -1.63 9.08
N ILE A 158 -3.36 -1.56 7.78
CA ILE A 158 -2.71 -2.43 6.79
C ILE A 158 -1.40 -1.76 6.37
N CYS A 159 -0.32 -2.12 7.06
CA CYS A 159 1.01 -1.55 6.89
C CYS A 159 1.83 -2.27 5.81
N LEU A 160 2.77 -1.55 5.19
CA LEU A 160 3.75 -2.13 4.26
C LEU A 160 4.80 -2.93 5.03
N PRO A 161 5.02 -4.22 4.71
CA PRO A 161 6.01 -5.04 5.40
C PRO A 161 7.40 -4.91 4.76
N SER A 162 8.44 -4.92 5.59
CA SER A 162 9.84 -4.96 5.15
C SER A 162 10.27 -6.32 4.60
N LYS A 163 9.44 -7.36 4.79
CA LYS A 163 9.66 -8.70 4.23
C LYS A 163 8.79 -8.92 3.02
N SER A 164 9.44 -9.19 1.88
CA SER A 164 8.78 -9.55 0.62
C SER A 164 7.76 -10.68 0.78
N GLY A 165 8.05 -11.59 1.71
CA GLY A 165 7.18 -12.69 2.01
C GLY A 165 5.86 -12.32 2.69
N LEU A 166 5.82 -11.27 3.50
CA LEU A 166 4.61 -10.87 4.19
C LEU A 166 3.73 -9.98 3.31
N PHE A 167 4.31 -9.37 2.28
CA PHE A 167 3.55 -8.58 1.32
C PHE A 167 2.63 -9.46 0.48
N ASN A 168 1.37 -9.05 0.42
CA ASN A 168 0.33 -9.60 -0.44
C ASN A 168 -0.34 -8.44 -1.16
N ARG A 169 -0.14 -8.37 -2.48
CA ARG A 169 -0.58 -7.27 -3.36
C ARG A 169 -2.09 -7.01 -3.36
N TYR A 170 -2.91 -8.00 -2.98
CA TYR A 170 -4.37 -7.87 -2.93
C TYR A 170 -4.92 -7.61 -1.52
N PHE A 171 -4.10 -7.80 -0.49
CA PHE A 171 -4.42 -7.45 0.90
C PHE A 171 -3.89 -6.07 1.25
N HIS A 172 -2.62 -5.80 0.93
CA HIS A 172 -1.94 -4.51 1.12
C HIS A 172 -2.31 -3.56 -0.03
N ARG A 173 -3.58 -3.18 -0.09
CA ARG A 173 -4.10 -2.30 -1.14
C ARG A 173 -3.76 -0.86 -0.83
N CYS A 174 -3.20 -0.19 -1.82
CA CYS A 174 -3.01 1.25 -1.79
C CYS A 174 -4.36 1.94 -1.93
N GLN A 175 -4.68 2.83 -0.98
CA GLN A 175 -5.81 3.74 -1.12
C GLN A 175 -5.37 4.93 -1.96
N VAL A 176 -6.27 5.48 -2.77
CA VAL A 176 -5.97 6.59 -3.67
C VAL A 176 -7.03 7.67 -3.61
N ALA A 177 -6.61 8.93 -3.71
CA ALA A 177 -7.50 10.06 -3.93
C ALA A 177 -6.80 11.12 -4.79
N THR A 178 -7.59 12.02 -5.37
CA THR A 178 -7.08 13.18 -6.10
C THR A 178 -7.72 14.42 -5.51
N VAL A 179 -6.92 15.46 -5.30
CA VAL A 179 -7.37 16.75 -4.79
C VAL A 179 -6.85 17.88 -5.67
N GLU A 180 -7.62 18.94 -5.75
CA GLU A 180 -7.20 20.19 -6.37
C GLU A 180 -6.78 21.15 -5.27
N LEU A 181 -5.56 21.69 -5.36
CA LEU A 181 -5.02 22.61 -4.37
C LEU A 181 -4.83 23.99 -4.98
N LYS A 182 -5.18 25.02 -4.21
CA LYS A 182 -5.11 26.42 -4.59
C LYS A 182 -4.21 27.20 -3.63
N VAL A 183 -3.82 28.39 -4.06
CA VAL A 183 -3.14 29.35 -3.18
C VAL A 183 -4.01 29.61 -1.95
N GLY A 184 -3.41 29.52 -0.76
CA GLY A 184 -4.06 29.64 0.53
C GLY A 184 -4.50 28.32 1.16
N ASP A 185 -4.53 27.22 0.39
CA ASP A 185 -4.82 25.90 0.96
C ASP A 185 -3.68 25.44 1.87
N VAL A 186 -4.06 24.77 2.95
CA VAL A 186 -3.15 24.12 3.89
C VAL A 186 -3.36 22.62 3.82
N VAL A 187 -2.27 21.89 3.64
CA VAL A 187 -2.25 20.43 3.69
C VAL A 187 -1.46 19.99 4.92
N VAL A 188 -2.02 19.05 5.68
CA VAL A 188 -1.32 18.39 6.80
C VAL A 188 -1.27 16.89 6.52
N ILE A 189 -0.08 16.35 6.39
CA ILE A 189 0.16 14.89 6.37
C ILE A 189 0.66 14.51 7.75
N ALA A 190 0.03 13.54 8.41
CA ALA A 190 0.28 13.25 9.82
C ALA A 190 0.19 11.76 10.16
N THR A 191 0.98 11.33 11.14
CA THR A 191 0.88 10.01 11.75
C THR A 191 -0.33 9.90 12.67
N ASP A 192 -0.65 8.69 13.11
CA ASP A 192 -1.92 8.34 13.73
C ASP A 192 -2.24 9.19 14.98
N ALA A 193 -1.27 9.48 15.85
CA ALA A 193 -1.45 10.25 17.06
C ALA A 193 -1.98 11.66 16.77
N VAL A 194 -1.36 12.35 15.81
CA VAL A 194 -1.75 13.69 15.38
C VAL A 194 -3.05 13.65 14.57
N ALA A 195 -3.16 12.70 13.62
CA ALA A 195 -4.34 12.56 12.78
C ALA A 195 -5.60 12.26 13.60
N ARG A 196 -5.50 11.35 14.56
CA ARG A 196 -6.59 11.01 15.48
C ARG A 196 -6.95 12.19 16.36
N TRP A 197 -5.98 12.96 16.84
CA TRP A 197 -6.27 14.18 17.61
C TRP A 197 -7.07 15.19 16.76
N ILE A 198 -6.66 15.47 15.52
CA ILE A 198 -7.40 16.35 14.59
C ILE A 198 -8.84 15.82 14.39
N MET A 199 -9.01 14.54 14.09
CA MET A 199 -10.33 13.96 13.80
C MET A 199 -11.26 13.88 15.02
N SER A 200 -10.70 13.75 16.23
CA SER A 200 -11.47 13.63 17.47
C SER A 200 -11.99 14.98 17.98
N ASN A 201 -11.48 16.09 17.45
CA ASN A 201 -11.93 17.42 17.82
C ASN A 201 -13.33 17.73 17.25
N GLN A 202 -14.16 18.41 18.05
CA GLN A 202 -15.49 18.85 17.60
C GLN A 202 -15.40 19.84 16.44
N ASP A 203 -14.38 20.69 16.46
CA ASP A 203 -14.03 21.61 15.37
C ASP A 203 -12.70 21.15 14.73
N GLN A 204 -12.81 20.25 13.76
CA GLN A 204 -11.67 19.65 13.07
C GLN A 204 -10.86 20.70 12.28
N LYS A 205 -11.52 21.74 11.75
CA LYS A 205 -10.86 22.83 11.03
C LYS A 205 -9.96 23.62 11.98
N LYS A 206 -10.49 24.00 13.15
CA LYS A 206 -9.70 24.68 14.18
C LYS A 206 -8.54 23.81 14.65
N ALA A 207 -8.76 22.52 14.90
CA ALA A 207 -7.71 21.60 15.30
C ALA A 207 -6.60 21.50 14.25
N LEU A 208 -6.95 21.36 12.97
CA LEU A 208 -5.99 21.35 11.87
C LEU A 208 -5.21 22.67 11.80
N GLN A 209 -5.88 23.81 11.97
CA GLN A 209 -5.23 25.12 12.00
C GLN A 209 -4.28 25.27 13.20
N GLU A 210 -4.63 24.73 14.36
CA GLU A 210 -3.77 24.70 15.54
C GLU A 210 -2.48 23.92 15.28
N VAL A 211 -2.55 22.79 14.55
CA VAL A 211 -1.37 22.03 14.09
C VAL A 211 -0.58 22.83 13.05
N ALA A 212 -1.26 23.39 12.04
CA ALA A 212 -0.62 24.12 10.94
C ALA A 212 0.13 25.40 11.39
N GLN A 213 -0.23 25.97 12.53
CA GLN A 213 0.43 27.14 13.12
C GLN A 213 1.65 26.78 13.98
N GLN A 214 1.93 25.48 14.18
CA GLN A 214 3.07 25.07 14.99
C GLN A 214 4.39 25.23 14.21
N SER A 215 5.44 25.51 14.96
CA SER A 215 6.83 25.47 14.51
C SER A 215 7.56 24.35 15.22
N THR A 216 8.76 23.99 14.75
CA THR A 216 9.63 23.03 15.45
C THR A 216 9.88 23.43 16.92
N SER A 217 9.86 24.73 17.22
CA SER A 217 10.07 25.23 18.59
C SER A 217 8.84 25.12 19.49
N SER A 218 7.63 25.30 18.94
CA SER A 218 6.38 25.26 19.70
C SER A 218 5.77 23.86 19.79
N TRP A 219 6.10 22.99 18.83
CA TRP A 219 5.56 21.63 18.72
C TRP A 219 5.69 20.79 19.99
N PRO A 220 6.86 20.70 20.66
CA PRO A 220 6.97 19.93 21.91
C PRO A 220 5.99 20.38 23.00
N SER A 221 5.82 21.69 23.17
CA SER A 221 4.94 22.25 24.19
C SER A 221 3.46 22.00 23.86
N PHE A 222 3.10 22.07 22.57
CA PHE A 222 1.78 21.73 22.07
C PHE A 222 1.45 20.25 22.35
N ILE A 223 2.34 19.33 21.99
CA ILE A 223 2.15 17.89 22.21
C ILE A 223 2.02 17.57 23.71
N HIS A 224 2.91 18.12 24.55
CA HIS A 224 2.78 17.98 25.99
C HIS A 224 1.44 18.48 26.53
N ALA A 225 0.96 19.62 26.03
CA ALA A 225 -0.32 20.16 26.47
C ALA A 225 -1.49 19.24 26.06
N CYS A 226 -1.49 18.70 24.84
CA CYS A 226 -2.51 17.76 24.37
C CYS A 226 -2.49 16.44 25.17
N ARG A 227 -1.30 15.87 25.43
CA ARG A 227 -1.14 14.65 26.25
C ARG A 227 -1.56 14.89 27.71
N ASN A 228 -1.21 16.03 28.30
CA ASN A 228 -1.62 16.40 29.67
C ASN A 228 -3.14 16.55 29.82
N ARG A 229 -3.84 16.99 28.76
CA ARG A 229 -5.31 17.04 28.71
C ARG A 229 -5.95 15.69 28.36
N GLN A 230 -5.14 14.65 28.13
CA GLN A 230 -5.58 13.31 27.70
C GLN A 230 -6.35 13.32 26.37
N GLU A 231 -6.09 14.31 25.51
CA GLU A 231 -6.72 14.44 24.19
C GLU A 231 -5.94 13.70 23.11
N MET A 232 -4.63 13.51 23.34
CA MET A 232 -3.70 12.83 22.41
C MET A 232 -3.04 11.67 23.13
N VAL A 233 -2.91 10.54 22.43
CA VAL A 233 -2.20 9.34 22.92
C VAL A 233 -0.70 9.66 23.06
N ASP A 234 -0.05 9.02 24.04
CA ASP A 234 1.40 9.10 24.18
C ASP A 234 2.10 8.18 23.17
N ASP A 235 2.07 8.61 21.90
CA ASP A 235 2.75 7.95 20.79
C ASP A 235 3.59 8.96 20.00
N ASP A 236 4.47 8.47 19.12
CA ASP A 236 5.20 9.34 18.20
C ASP A 236 4.23 10.22 17.39
N SER A 237 4.57 11.50 17.27
CA SER A 237 3.66 12.56 16.84
C SER A 237 4.32 13.40 15.75
N THR A 238 4.03 13.03 14.51
CA THR A 238 4.65 13.62 13.32
C THR A 238 3.61 14.30 12.44
N ALA A 239 3.96 15.49 11.95
CA ALA A 239 3.18 16.25 10.99
C ALA A 239 4.08 16.94 9.96
N LEU A 240 3.73 16.83 8.68
CA LEU A 240 4.27 17.60 7.57
C LEU A 240 3.18 18.55 7.10
N ILE A 241 3.46 19.85 7.21
CA ILE A 241 2.54 20.93 6.85
C ILE A 241 3.03 21.54 5.55
N LEU A 242 2.15 21.63 4.55
CA LEU A 242 2.37 22.30 3.27
C LEU A 242 1.41 23.47 3.13
N THR A 243 1.94 24.67 2.95
CA THR A 243 1.16 25.88 2.69
C THR A 243 1.46 26.41 1.30
N LEU A 244 0.41 26.71 0.53
CA LEU A 244 0.54 27.21 -0.84
C LEU A 244 0.38 28.73 -0.90
N SER A 245 1.33 29.43 -1.53
CA SER A 245 1.31 30.89 -1.63
C SER A 245 1.56 31.38 -3.07
N SER A 246 1.17 32.63 -3.35
CA SER A 246 1.49 33.33 -4.60
C SER A 246 2.76 34.16 -4.50
N ASP A 247 3.12 34.61 -3.30
CA ASP A 247 4.21 35.57 -3.04
C ASP A 247 5.32 34.93 -2.22
N SER A 248 6.57 35.25 -2.59
CA SER A 248 7.78 34.81 -1.87
C SER A 248 8.05 35.69 -0.64
N ALA A 249 7.02 35.89 0.20
CA ALA A 249 7.14 36.77 1.37
C ALA A 249 8.17 36.25 2.39
N ASP A 250 8.45 34.95 2.38
CA ASP A 250 9.42 34.29 3.23
C ASP A 250 10.60 33.68 2.44
N ARG A 251 11.79 33.66 3.06
CA ARG A 251 13.03 33.18 2.42
C ARG A 251 13.04 31.68 2.13
N ASP A 252 12.17 30.92 2.78
CA ASP A 252 12.13 29.45 2.71
C ASP A 252 11.06 28.93 1.73
N THR A 253 10.32 29.83 1.06
CA THR A 253 9.35 29.45 0.02
C THR A 253 10.04 29.02 -1.28
N LEU A 254 9.71 27.82 -1.77
CA LEU A 254 10.25 27.27 -3.02
C LEU A 254 9.18 27.12 -4.10
N PRO A 255 9.54 27.20 -5.40
CA PRO A 255 8.64 26.84 -6.48
C PRO A 255 8.15 25.40 -6.31
N LEU A 256 6.83 25.22 -6.27
CA LEU A 256 6.27 23.87 -6.18
C LEU A 256 6.51 23.13 -7.49
N GLY A 257 7.00 21.90 -7.40
CA GLY A 257 7.29 21.02 -8.51
C GLY A 257 6.09 20.23 -9.02
N THR A 258 6.38 19.38 -10.00
CA THR A 258 5.50 18.28 -10.40
C THR A 258 6.29 17.03 -10.70
N THR A 259 5.72 15.89 -10.36
CA THR A 259 6.22 14.59 -10.80
C THR A 259 5.12 13.83 -11.53
N VAL A 260 5.26 13.73 -12.85
CA VAL A 260 4.29 13.06 -13.73
C VAL A 260 4.68 11.64 -14.12
N ASP A 261 5.99 11.37 -14.10
CA ASP A 261 6.61 10.11 -14.50
C ASP A 261 7.85 9.87 -13.63
N HIS A 262 8.33 8.63 -13.59
CA HIS A 262 9.63 8.31 -13.01
C HIS A 262 10.78 9.05 -13.73
N SER A 263 11.97 9.10 -13.11
CA SER A 263 13.16 9.64 -13.78
C SER A 263 13.57 8.78 -14.99
N PRO A 264 14.29 9.34 -15.98
CA PRO A 264 14.85 8.56 -17.09
C PRO A 264 15.67 7.36 -16.62
N GLN A 265 16.45 7.52 -15.55
CA GLN A 265 17.31 6.47 -14.99
C GLN A 265 16.49 5.30 -14.46
N VAL A 266 15.39 5.56 -13.74
CA VAL A 266 14.48 4.52 -13.25
C VAL A 266 13.84 3.77 -14.43
N ARG A 267 13.34 4.50 -15.45
CA ARG A 267 12.77 3.86 -16.65
C ARG A 267 13.78 3.01 -17.41
N GLU A 268 14.99 3.50 -17.60
CA GLU A 268 16.06 2.75 -18.26
C GLU A 268 16.41 1.46 -17.50
N GLN A 269 16.49 1.53 -16.18
CA GLN A 269 16.73 0.36 -15.35
C GLN A 269 15.57 -0.64 -15.47
N ARG A 270 14.33 -0.16 -15.41
CA ARG A 270 13.13 -0.98 -15.57
C ARG A 270 13.05 -1.69 -16.92
N VAL A 271 13.47 -1.01 -18.00
CA VAL A 271 13.60 -1.61 -19.34
C VAL A 271 14.66 -2.71 -19.37
N LYS A 272 15.81 -2.51 -18.70
CA LYS A 272 16.86 -3.54 -18.61
C LYS A 272 16.35 -4.77 -17.87
N ASP A 273 15.70 -4.57 -16.73
CA ASP A 273 15.14 -5.64 -15.90
C ASP A 273 14.08 -6.43 -16.68
N PHE A 274 13.20 -5.75 -17.39
CA PHE A 274 12.20 -6.38 -18.26
C PHE A 274 12.85 -7.28 -19.33
N LYS A 275 13.84 -6.76 -20.07
CA LYS A 275 14.54 -7.50 -21.12
C LYS A 275 15.29 -8.72 -20.55
N GLN A 276 15.92 -8.55 -19.39
CA GLN A 276 16.59 -9.66 -18.70
C GLN A 276 15.57 -10.73 -18.28
N ALA A 277 14.44 -10.34 -17.70
CA ALA A 277 13.39 -11.27 -17.30
C ALA A 277 12.81 -12.04 -18.50
N GLN A 278 12.72 -11.43 -19.68
CA GLN A 278 12.34 -12.11 -20.91
C GLN A 278 13.37 -13.16 -21.34
N GLN A 279 14.67 -12.83 -21.28
CA GLN A 279 15.76 -13.77 -21.61
C GLN A 279 15.80 -14.96 -20.66
N GLU A 280 15.52 -14.73 -19.38
CA GLU A 280 15.45 -15.77 -18.35
C GLU A 280 14.12 -16.53 -18.33
N HIS A 281 13.16 -16.14 -19.17
CA HIS A 281 11.80 -16.67 -19.18
C HIS A 281 11.15 -16.65 -17.77
N ASN A 282 11.37 -15.55 -17.04
CA ASN A 282 10.91 -15.39 -15.66
C ASN A 282 9.62 -14.56 -15.61
N GLN A 283 8.48 -15.24 -15.68
CA GLN A 283 7.16 -14.58 -15.71
C GLN A 283 6.85 -13.74 -14.47
N GLU A 284 7.37 -14.10 -13.30
CA GLU A 284 7.21 -13.27 -12.10
C GLU A 284 7.89 -11.91 -12.29
N GLN A 285 9.15 -11.91 -12.74
CA GLN A 285 9.89 -10.67 -12.98
C GLN A 285 9.34 -9.88 -14.17
N ILE A 286 8.92 -10.56 -15.24
CA ILE A 286 8.22 -9.91 -16.37
C ILE A 286 7.00 -9.14 -15.85
N ALA A 287 6.15 -9.76 -15.02
CA ALA A 287 4.95 -9.11 -14.50
C ALA A 287 5.27 -7.86 -13.65
N LEU A 288 6.32 -7.93 -12.84
CA LEU A 288 6.75 -6.82 -11.97
C LEU A 288 7.40 -5.69 -12.78
N SER A 289 8.31 -6.01 -13.70
CA SER A 289 8.94 -5.02 -14.56
C SER A 289 7.92 -4.32 -15.47
N ILE A 290 6.87 -5.02 -15.91
CA ILE A 290 5.74 -4.38 -16.58
C ILE A 290 5.01 -3.44 -15.61
N GLY A 291 4.66 -3.90 -14.40
CA GLY A 291 3.87 -3.12 -13.44
C GLY A 291 2.61 -2.56 -14.09
N ASP A 292 2.38 -1.26 -13.99
CA ASP A 292 1.28 -0.59 -14.69
C ASP A 292 1.44 -0.55 -16.22
N GLY A 293 2.67 -0.64 -16.72
CA GLY A 293 3.08 -0.60 -18.13
C GLY A 293 3.51 0.78 -18.64
N LYS A 294 3.30 1.85 -17.86
CA LYS A 294 3.51 3.24 -18.29
C LYS A 294 4.97 3.52 -18.58
N ASP A 295 5.88 3.12 -17.71
CA ASP A 295 7.31 3.35 -17.88
C ASP A 295 7.88 2.69 -19.13
N LEU A 296 7.48 1.43 -19.40
CA LEU A 296 7.92 0.70 -20.58
C LEU A 296 7.36 1.32 -21.86
N HIS A 297 6.08 1.72 -21.85
CA HIS A 297 5.46 2.42 -22.98
C HIS A 297 6.15 3.77 -23.26
N THR A 298 6.42 4.58 -22.23
CA THR A 298 7.17 5.84 -22.36
C THR A 298 8.58 5.62 -22.91
N ALA A 299 9.19 4.46 -22.63
CA ALA A 299 10.48 4.06 -23.22
C ALA A 299 10.36 3.46 -24.64
N GLY A 300 9.18 3.46 -25.24
CA GLY A 300 8.92 2.97 -26.60
C GLY A 300 8.73 1.46 -26.70
N LEU A 301 8.39 0.78 -25.61
CA LEU A 301 8.06 -0.65 -25.61
C LEU A 301 6.55 -0.85 -25.47
N ASP A 302 5.92 -1.26 -26.57
CA ASP A 302 4.52 -1.67 -26.56
C ASP A 302 4.40 -3.09 -25.99
N ILE A 303 3.79 -3.19 -24.81
CA ILE A 303 3.57 -4.46 -24.14
C ILE A 303 2.27 -5.08 -24.64
N ASN A 304 2.36 -6.26 -25.24
CA ASN A 304 1.19 -7.04 -25.62
C ASN A 304 0.37 -7.40 -24.35
N GLN A 305 -0.93 -7.12 -24.39
CA GLN A 305 -1.83 -7.31 -23.25
C GLN A 305 -1.92 -8.78 -22.80
N ASP A 306 -1.93 -9.74 -23.73
CA ASP A 306 -1.96 -11.18 -23.40
C ASP A 306 -0.69 -11.61 -22.66
N ILE A 307 0.47 -11.06 -23.04
CA ILE A 307 1.74 -11.32 -22.36
C ILE A 307 1.69 -10.78 -20.92
N LYS A 308 1.19 -9.54 -20.75
CA LYS A 308 1.02 -8.92 -19.43
C LYS A 308 0.10 -9.78 -18.54
N GLU A 309 -1.06 -10.17 -19.05
CA GLU A 309 -2.04 -10.97 -18.31
C GLU A 309 -1.51 -12.36 -17.96
N TYR A 310 -0.83 -13.02 -18.89
CA TYR A 310 -0.20 -14.31 -18.65
C TYR A 310 0.85 -14.23 -17.54
N ALA A 311 1.78 -13.27 -17.64
CA ALA A 311 2.84 -13.08 -16.66
C ALA A 311 2.28 -12.81 -15.26
N ARG A 312 1.24 -11.96 -15.16
CA ARG A 312 0.55 -11.68 -13.90
C ARG A 312 -0.08 -12.93 -13.29
N ARG A 313 -0.81 -13.72 -14.09
CA ARG A 313 -1.41 -14.99 -13.64
C ARG A 313 -0.38 -15.98 -13.11
N VAL A 314 0.76 -16.13 -13.79
CA VAL A 314 1.84 -17.00 -13.33
C VAL A 314 2.44 -16.47 -12.01
N SER A 315 2.66 -15.16 -11.90
CA SER A 315 3.15 -14.51 -10.68
C SER A 315 2.20 -14.70 -9.49
N ASP A 316 0.89 -14.50 -9.69
CA ASP A 316 -0.14 -14.71 -8.67
C ASP A 316 -0.19 -16.17 -8.22
N ALA A 317 -0.22 -17.11 -9.17
CA ALA A 317 -0.23 -18.53 -8.88
C ALA A 317 1.01 -18.95 -8.07
N LEU A 318 2.20 -18.46 -8.44
CA LEU A 318 3.44 -18.73 -7.73
C LEU A 318 3.35 -18.22 -6.28
N ARG A 319 2.85 -17.00 -6.09
CA ARG A 319 2.70 -16.39 -4.77
C ARG A 319 1.69 -17.11 -3.88
N GLU A 320 0.55 -17.54 -4.42
CA GLU A 320 -0.46 -18.28 -3.68
C GLU A 320 0.15 -19.56 -3.09
N VAL A 321 0.83 -20.36 -3.92
CA VAL A 321 1.44 -21.61 -3.46
C VAL A 321 2.57 -21.34 -2.46
N LEU A 322 3.40 -20.32 -2.67
CA LEU A 322 4.44 -19.93 -1.72
C LEU A 322 3.89 -19.43 -0.39
N ALA A 323 2.76 -18.72 -0.39
CA ALA A 323 2.11 -18.26 0.84
C ALA A 323 1.62 -19.44 1.68
N ILE A 324 0.91 -20.39 1.06
CA ILE A 324 0.44 -21.62 1.74
C ILE A 324 1.62 -22.42 2.27
N LEU A 325 2.68 -22.61 1.46
CA LEU A 325 3.88 -23.32 1.89
C LEU A 325 4.50 -22.75 3.16
N ARG A 326 4.47 -21.42 3.33
CA ARG A 326 5.06 -20.75 4.48
C ARG A 326 4.16 -20.81 5.70
N GLN A 327 2.86 -20.63 5.51
CA GLN A 327 1.87 -20.75 6.59
C GLN A 327 1.85 -22.17 7.16
N GLU A 328 1.97 -23.18 6.30
CA GLU A 328 1.80 -24.59 6.67
C GLU A 328 3.13 -25.32 6.89
N ALA A 329 4.26 -24.61 6.95
CA ALA A 329 5.61 -25.18 7.00
C ALA A 329 5.83 -26.19 8.14
N ASN A 330 5.12 -26.02 9.27
CA ASN A 330 5.20 -26.87 10.45
C ASN A 330 3.97 -27.78 10.62
N ASN A 331 3.06 -27.83 9.64
CA ASN A 331 1.86 -28.64 9.71
C ASN A 331 2.20 -30.12 9.42
N GLN A 332 1.71 -31.04 10.27
CA GLN A 332 1.90 -32.48 10.08
C GLN A 332 1.29 -33.00 8.76
N GLU A 333 0.26 -32.32 8.25
CA GLU A 333 -0.43 -32.64 7.00
C GLU A 333 0.07 -31.82 5.80
N ILE A 334 1.22 -31.13 5.92
CA ILE A 334 1.76 -30.23 4.88
C ILE A 334 1.77 -30.86 3.49
N ARG A 335 2.08 -32.16 3.37
CA ARG A 335 2.09 -32.87 2.09
C ARG A 335 0.71 -32.85 1.42
N ALA A 336 -0.36 -33.14 2.16
CA ALA A 336 -1.72 -33.18 1.61
C ALA A 336 -2.19 -31.77 1.23
N ILE A 337 -1.96 -30.80 2.11
CA ILE A 337 -2.31 -29.39 1.89
C ILE A 337 -1.59 -28.84 0.65
N MET A 338 -0.27 -29.05 0.57
CA MET A 338 0.53 -28.59 -0.56
C MET A 338 0.21 -29.34 -1.85
N THR A 339 -0.22 -30.60 -1.78
CA THR A 339 -0.70 -31.32 -2.96
C THR A 339 -1.95 -30.65 -3.55
N ALA A 340 -2.93 -30.32 -2.70
CA ALA A 340 -4.13 -29.62 -3.15
C ALA A 340 -3.80 -28.22 -3.71
N ALA A 341 -2.99 -27.45 -2.99
CA ALA A 341 -2.57 -26.11 -3.40
C ALA A 341 -1.81 -26.11 -4.73
N TRP A 342 -0.85 -27.03 -4.90
CA TRP A 342 -0.10 -27.17 -6.15
C TRP A 342 -1.01 -27.55 -7.30
N GLN A 343 -1.87 -28.56 -7.15
CA GLN A 343 -2.69 -29.07 -8.25
C GLN A 343 -3.65 -28.01 -8.81
N LYS A 344 -4.16 -27.10 -7.97
CA LYS A 344 -4.96 -25.95 -8.40
C LYS A 344 -4.21 -25.05 -9.39
N GLN A 345 -2.89 -24.92 -9.23
CA GLN A 345 -2.05 -24.00 -9.99
C GLN A 345 -1.05 -24.69 -10.94
N ALA A 346 -1.01 -26.02 -10.95
CA ALA A 346 0.01 -26.81 -11.65
C ALA A 346 0.02 -26.52 -13.16
N ARG A 347 -1.15 -26.32 -13.79
CA ARG A 347 -1.24 -25.99 -15.23
C ARG A 347 -0.49 -24.70 -15.59
N LEU A 348 -0.48 -23.72 -14.70
CA LEU A 348 0.24 -22.46 -14.90
C LEU A 348 1.72 -22.58 -14.51
N LEU A 349 2.06 -23.32 -13.46
CA LEU A 349 3.40 -23.29 -12.86
C LEU A 349 4.32 -24.44 -13.29
N TYR A 350 3.80 -25.51 -13.88
CA TYR A 350 4.57 -26.73 -14.10
C TYR A 350 5.77 -26.52 -15.02
N ALA A 351 5.57 -25.85 -16.15
CA ALA A 351 6.60 -25.58 -17.14
C ALA A 351 7.40 -24.29 -16.87
N GLU A 352 6.98 -23.49 -15.89
CA GLU A 352 7.51 -22.14 -15.69
C GLU A 352 8.87 -22.14 -14.99
N PRO A 353 9.92 -21.52 -15.56
CA PRO A 353 11.24 -21.45 -14.94
C PRO A 353 11.23 -20.79 -13.56
N CYS A 354 10.44 -19.73 -13.37
CA CYS A 354 10.34 -19.02 -12.09
C CYS A 354 9.83 -19.90 -10.93
N ALA A 355 9.12 -21.00 -11.23
CA ALA A 355 8.63 -21.95 -10.23
C ALA A 355 9.59 -23.15 -9.97
N ALA A 356 10.79 -23.18 -10.56
CA ALA A 356 11.72 -24.31 -10.43
C ALA A 356 12.12 -24.64 -8.98
N ASN A 357 12.42 -23.61 -8.19
CA ASN A 357 12.77 -23.78 -6.77
C ASN A 357 11.58 -24.30 -5.96
N LEU A 358 10.38 -23.77 -6.22
CA LEU A 358 9.14 -24.24 -5.59
C LEU A 358 8.92 -25.73 -5.91
N ARG A 359 9.01 -26.13 -7.18
CA ARG A 359 8.89 -27.54 -7.60
C ARG A 359 9.89 -28.44 -6.88
N THR A 360 11.14 -28.00 -6.72
CA THR A 360 12.17 -28.74 -5.99
C THR A 360 11.79 -28.93 -4.52
N THR A 361 11.31 -27.88 -3.86
CA THR A 361 10.84 -27.95 -2.47
C THR A 361 9.63 -28.88 -2.34
N LEU A 362 8.64 -28.77 -3.22
CA LEU A 362 7.45 -29.62 -3.21
C LEU A 362 7.79 -31.11 -3.43
N LYS A 363 8.75 -31.42 -4.32
CA LYS A 363 9.26 -32.80 -4.49
C LYS A 363 9.88 -33.35 -3.21
N ARG A 364 10.66 -32.54 -2.49
CA ARG A 364 11.26 -32.93 -1.19
C ARG A 364 10.19 -33.20 -0.12
N LEU A 365 9.06 -32.50 -0.18
CA LEU A 365 7.89 -32.75 0.67
C LEU A 365 7.04 -33.95 0.22
N GLY A 366 7.41 -34.63 -0.87
CA GLY A 366 6.68 -35.79 -1.40
C GLY A 366 5.39 -35.44 -2.15
N VAL A 367 5.25 -34.20 -2.62
CA VAL A 367 4.11 -33.74 -3.44
C VAL A 367 4.27 -34.23 -4.88
N LEU A 368 3.21 -34.83 -5.45
CA LEU A 368 3.16 -35.21 -6.86
C LEU A 368 2.95 -33.97 -7.72
N LEU A 369 3.89 -33.72 -8.64
CA LEU A 369 3.90 -32.48 -9.41
C LEU A 369 3.14 -32.54 -10.73
N ASP A 370 2.96 -33.73 -11.30
CA ASP A 370 2.29 -33.88 -12.58
C ASP A 370 0.87 -33.31 -12.49
N PRO A 371 0.48 -32.40 -13.39
CA PRO A 371 -0.86 -31.82 -13.37
C PRO A 371 -1.87 -32.94 -13.56
N VAL A 372 -2.80 -33.10 -12.61
CA VAL A 372 -3.91 -34.04 -12.80
C VAL A 372 -4.80 -33.47 -13.89
N ILE A 373 -4.97 -34.24 -14.97
CA ILE A 373 -5.97 -33.94 -16.01
C ILE A 373 -7.33 -34.27 -15.40
N THR A 374 -7.91 -33.33 -14.67
CA THR A 374 -9.35 -33.35 -14.41
C THR A 374 -10.04 -32.96 -15.71
N SER A 375 -10.82 -33.89 -16.26
CA SER A 375 -11.74 -33.63 -17.37
C SER A 375 -12.59 -32.40 -17.04
N PRO A 376 -12.85 -31.49 -17.98
CA PRO A 376 -13.71 -30.35 -17.70
C PRO A 376 -15.12 -30.86 -17.32
N THR A 377 -15.63 -30.39 -16.19
CA THR A 377 -17.07 -30.33 -15.90
C THR A 377 -17.77 -29.68 -17.10
N PRO A 378 -18.94 -30.15 -17.57
CA PRO A 378 -19.44 -29.77 -18.89
C PRO A 378 -19.76 -28.28 -18.93
N THR A 379 -19.01 -27.54 -19.74
CA THR A 379 -19.37 -26.19 -20.13
C THR A 379 -20.42 -26.29 -21.23
N VAL A 380 -21.57 -25.69 -20.96
CA VAL A 380 -22.54 -25.04 -21.86
C VAL A 380 -22.31 -25.25 -23.36
N GLU A 381 -23.35 -25.78 -23.99
CA GLU A 381 -23.63 -25.92 -25.42
C GLU A 381 -22.77 -25.07 -26.37
N GLU A 382 -22.16 -25.76 -27.33
CA GLU A 382 -21.62 -25.19 -28.56
C GLU A 382 -22.66 -24.27 -29.24
N LEU A 383 -22.30 -23.00 -29.42
CA LEU A 383 -23.02 -22.08 -30.30
C LEU A 383 -22.96 -22.62 -31.75
N PRO A 384 -24.09 -22.80 -32.43
CA PRO A 384 -24.09 -23.18 -33.84
C PRO A 384 -23.72 -21.98 -34.71
N ARG A 385 -22.89 -22.24 -35.72
CA ARG A 385 -22.62 -21.31 -36.82
C ARG A 385 -23.93 -21.09 -37.61
N HIS A 386 -24.31 -19.85 -37.82
CA HIS A 386 -25.36 -19.48 -38.77
C HIS A 386 -24.87 -18.35 -39.68
N ASP A 387 -24.68 -18.70 -40.95
CA ASP A 387 -24.86 -17.81 -42.08
C ASP A 387 -26.33 -17.89 -42.55
N ASP A 388 -26.76 -16.83 -43.23
CA ASP A 388 -27.98 -16.60 -44.04
C ASP A 388 -29.30 -16.11 -43.38
N GLU A 389 -29.47 -14.78 -43.49
CA GLU A 389 -30.64 -13.93 -43.85
C GLU A 389 -32.08 -14.12 -43.32
N PRO A 390 -32.89 -13.02 -43.28
CA PRO A 390 -33.93 -12.81 -42.28
C PRO A 390 -35.35 -13.17 -42.76
N THR A 391 -36.21 -13.57 -41.82
CA THR A 391 -37.67 -13.49 -42.02
C THR A 391 -38.39 -13.05 -40.75
N MET A 392 -39.24 -12.04 -40.91
CA MET A 392 -40.10 -11.44 -39.91
C MET A 392 -41.17 -12.41 -39.38
N LEU A 393 -41.45 -12.40 -38.07
CA LEU A 393 -42.81 -12.27 -37.49
C LEU A 393 -42.82 -12.38 -35.94
N ASN A 394 -43.28 -11.28 -35.33
CA ASN A 394 -44.24 -11.13 -34.22
C ASN A 394 -44.13 -11.88 -32.86
N THR A 395 -44.04 -11.03 -31.82
CA THR A 395 -44.77 -11.01 -30.52
C THR A 395 -44.93 -12.29 -29.69
N ASN A 396 -44.33 -12.30 -28.48
CA ASN A 396 -45.11 -12.21 -27.23
C ASN A 396 -44.26 -12.00 -25.96
N MET A 397 -44.78 -11.09 -25.13
CA MET A 397 -44.47 -10.88 -23.70
C MET A 397 -44.58 -12.17 -22.89
N MET A 398 -43.62 -12.43 -21.99
CA MET A 398 -43.91 -12.99 -20.67
C MET A 398 -42.90 -12.53 -19.61
N ARG A 399 -43.46 -11.95 -18.54
CA ARG A 399 -42.82 -11.59 -17.27
C ARG A 399 -42.63 -12.84 -16.41
N PHE A 400 -41.53 -12.92 -15.67
CA PHE A 400 -41.34 -13.75 -14.47
C PHE A 400 -40.45 -12.94 -13.51
N ASP A 401 -41.01 -12.21 -12.56
CA ASP A 401 -41.50 -12.58 -11.22
C ASP A 401 -40.44 -13.16 -10.28
N ASN A 402 -40.13 -12.34 -9.26
CA ASN A 402 -39.17 -12.53 -8.19
C ASN A 402 -39.76 -13.46 -7.13
N ARG A 403 -39.07 -14.55 -6.78
CA ARG A 403 -39.30 -15.26 -5.52
C ARG A 403 -37.99 -15.67 -4.84
N GLU A 404 -37.73 -14.96 -3.75
CA GLU A 404 -37.24 -15.41 -2.44
C GLU A 404 -36.30 -16.61 -2.37
N ILE A 405 -35.06 -16.34 -1.93
CA ILE A 405 -34.12 -17.32 -1.38
C ILE A 405 -33.93 -16.99 0.11
N PRO A 406 -34.43 -17.81 1.05
CA PRO A 406 -34.18 -17.62 2.47
C PRO A 406 -33.06 -18.56 2.93
N TRP A 407 -31.95 -18.06 3.50
CA TRP A 407 -31.15 -18.76 4.52
C TRP A 407 -30.06 -17.82 5.09
N LEU A 408 -30.30 -17.30 6.30
CA LEU A 408 -29.29 -16.73 7.20
C LEU A 408 -29.37 -17.51 8.52
N PRO A 409 -28.24 -17.93 9.14
CA PRO A 409 -28.26 -18.53 10.47
C PRO A 409 -28.44 -17.45 11.54
N GLN A 410 -29.46 -17.60 12.39
CA GLN A 410 -29.68 -16.79 13.58
C GLN A 410 -28.61 -17.09 14.64
N VAL A 411 -27.96 -16.03 15.13
CA VAL A 411 -27.12 -16.03 16.33
C VAL A 411 -28.04 -16.06 17.56
N ARG A 412 -27.88 -17.05 18.43
CA ARG A 412 -28.55 -17.10 19.73
C ARG A 412 -27.83 -16.19 20.73
N ASN A 413 -28.57 -15.26 21.31
CA ASN A 413 -28.21 -14.58 22.55
C ASN A 413 -28.50 -15.53 23.72
N GLU A 414 -27.48 -15.86 24.51
CA GLU A 414 -27.67 -16.42 25.84
C GLU A 414 -27.39 -15.32 26.87
N GLU A 415 -28.47 -14.77 27.41
CA GLU A 415 -28.47 -14.10 28.72
C GLU A 415 -28.47 -15.19 29.79
N GLY A 416 -27.48 -15.14 30.69
CA GLY A 416 -27.37 -16.01 31.85
C GLY A 416 -26.84 -15.23 33.04
N THR A 417 -27.75 -14.90 33.93
CA THR A 417 -27.58 -14.13 35.17
C THR A 417 -26.76 -14.86 36.25
N SER A 418 -26.09 -14.03 37.05
CA SER A 418 -25.48 -14.21 38.38
C SER A 418 -26.00 -15.35 39.28
N GLN A 419 -25.07 -16.06 39.95
CA GLN A 419 -25.02 -16.19 41.43
C GLN A 419 -23.81 -16.99 41.96
N ASP A 420 -23.22 -16.44 43.03
CA ASP A 420 -22.57 -17.05 44.22
C ASP A 420 -21.46 -18.11 44.11
N ALA A 421 -20.22 -17.70 44.44
CA ALA A 421 -19.37 -18.19 45.56
C ALA A 421 -17.95 -17.63 45.47
#